data_AF-H2PYZ3-F1
#
_entry.id   AF-H2PYZ3-F1
#
_cell.length_a   1.000
_cell.length_b   1.000
_cell.length_c   1.000
_cell.angle_alpha   90.00
_cell.angle_beta   90.00
_cell.angle_gamma   90.00
#
_symmetry.space_group_name_H-M   'P 1'
#
loop_
_entity.id
_entity.type
_entity.pdbx_description
1 polymer ?
#
loop_
_entity_poly.entity_id
_entity_poly.type
_entity_poly.pdbx_seq_one_letter_code
_entity_poly.pdbx_strand_id
1 'polypeptide(L)'
;MEPSWLQELMAHPFLLLILLCMSLLLFQVIRLHQRRRWMIRALRLFPAPPAHWFYGHKEFYPVKEFEVYPELMEKYPCAVPLWVGPFTMFFSVHDPDYAKILLKRQEKVIQDRKESLKDKLKQDTTQKRCRDFLDILLSAKSENTKDFSEADLQAEVKTFMFAGHDTTSSAISWILYCLAKYPGHQKRCRDEIRELLGDGSSITWEHLSQMPYTTMCIKECLRLYAPVVNISRLLDKPITFPDGRSLPAGITVFINIWALHHNPDFWEDPQVFNPLRFSRENSEKIHPYAFIPFSAGLRNCIGQHFAIIECKVAVALTLLRFELAPDHSRPPQPVRQVVLKSKNGIHVFAKKVC
;
A
#
# COMPACT_ATOMS: atom_id res chain seq x y z
N MET A 1 -23.93 63.64 24.28
CA MET A 1 -22.81 62.71 24.49
C MET A 1 -22.77 61.82 23.27
N GLU A 2 -21.76 61.98 22.41
CA GLU A 2 -21.58 61.07 21.28
C GLU A 2 -21.35 59.66 21.83
N PRO A 3 -21.99 58.62 21.24
CA PRO A 3 -21.75 57.26 21.65
C PRO A 3 -20.25 56.97 21.51
N SER A 4 -19.68 56.29 22.50
CA SER A 4 -18.28 55.87 22.37
C SER A 4 -18.15 54.94 21.17
N TRP A 5 -17.00 54.93 20.50
CA TRP A 5 -16.75 54.04 19.35
C TRP A 5 -17.05 52.55 19.65
N LEU A 6 -16.97 52.14 20.92
CA LEU A 6 -17.37 50.81 21.41
C LEU A 6 -18.89 50.58 21.33
N GLN A 7 -19.70 51.60 21.61
CA GLN A 7 -21.16 51.52 21.53
C GLN A 7 -21.65 51.43 20.08
N GLU A 8 -21.03 52.13 19.13
CA GLU A 8 -21.33 52.01 17.70
C GLU A 8 -20.90 50.66 17.13
N LEU A 9 -19.72 50.16 17.52
CA LEU A 9 -19.25 48.83 17.11
C LEU A 9 -20.18 47.71 17.62
N MET A 10 -20.70 47.84 18.85
CA MET A 10 -21.68 46.90 19.41
C MET A 10 -23.08 47.01 18.79
N ALA A 11 -23.41 48.13 18.13
CA ALA A 11 -24.67 48.31 17.42
C ALA A 11 -24.72 47.60 16.05
N HIS A 12 -23.57 47.11 15.56
CA HIS A 12 -23.45 46.48 14.25
C HIS A 12 -22.96 45.02 14.36
N PRO A 13 -23.88 44.04 14.52
CA PRO A 13 -23.52 42.63 14.74
C PRO A 13 -22.66 42.04 13.62
N PHE A 14 -22.76 42.57 12.40
CA PHE A 14 -21.91 42.16 11.27
C PHE A 14 -20.43 42.56 11.46
N LEU A 15 -20.13 43.73 12.05
CA LEU A 15 -18.74 44.14 12.30
C LEU A 15 -18.09 43.28 13.38
N LEU A 16 -18.83 42.94 14.44
CA LEU A 16 -18.36 42.02 15.48
C LEU A 16 -18.11 40.61 14.92
N LEU A 17 -18.99 40.11 14.04
CA LEU A 17 -18.79 38.83 13.36
C LEU A 17 -17.55 38.85 12.45
N ILE A 18 -17.34 39.92 11.68
CA ILE A 18 -16.15 40.08 10.84
C ILE A 18 -14.88 40.11 11.70
N LEU A 19 -14.85 40.87 12.79
CA LEU A 19 -13.71 40.91 13.71
C LEU A 19 -13.44 39.54 14.35
N LEU A 20 -14.48 38.82 14.77
CA LEU A 20 -14.35 37.46 15.28
C LEU A 20 -13.77 36.53 14.21
N CYS A 21 -14.30 36.54 12.99
CA CYS A 21 -13.78 35.76 11.87
C CYS A 21 -12.31 36.10 11.55
N MET A 22 -11.95 37.39 11.51
CA MET A 22 -10.57 37.83 11.28
C MET A 22 -9.62 37.40 12.40
N SER A 23 -10.07 37.45 13.66
CA SER A 23 -9.27 36.99 14.80
C SER A 23 -9.06 35.47 14.77
N LEU A 24 -10.08 34.69 14.42
CA LEU A 24 -9.98 33.23 14.23
C LEU A 24 -9.06 32.87 13.06
N LEU A 25 -9.17 33.59 11.94
CA LEU A 25 -8.27 33.42 10.79
C LEU A 25 -6.82 33.74 11.17
N LEU A 26 -6.56 34.85 11.86
CA LEU A 26 -5.23 35.21 12.31
C LEU A 26 -4.65 34.15 13.26
N PHE A 27 -5.45 33.66 14.21
CA PHE A 27 -5.05 32.59 15.12
C PHE A 27 -4.72 31.29 14.38
N GLN A 28 -5.52 30.91 13.38
CA GLN A 28 -5.24 29.76 12.51
C GLN A 28 -3.94 29.95 11.72
N VAL A 29 -3.70 31.14 11.14
CA VAL A 29 -2.47 31.46 10.42
C VAL A 29 -1.24 31.38 11.33
N ILE A 30 -1.32 31.93 12.54
CA ILE A 30 -0.24 31.84 13.53
C ILE A 30 0.03 30.38 13.89
N ARG A 31 -1.02 29.58 14.17
CA ARG A 31 -0.89 28.15 14.45
C ARG A 31 -0.23 27.38 13.31
N LEU A 32 -0.65 27.61 12.06
CA LEU A 32 -0.09 26.95 10.88
C LEU A 32 1.38 27.36 10.67
N HIS A 33 1.70 28.63 10.86
CA HIS A 33 3.07 29.13 10.77
C HIS A 33 3.97 28.53 11.87
N GLN A 34 3.50 28.49 13.12
CA GLN A 34 4.21 27.84 14.23
C GLN A 34 4.43 26.34 13.95
N ARG A 35 3.39 25.64 13.47
CA ARG A 35 3.49 24.23 13.09
C ARG A 35 4.52 24.01 11.99
N ARG A 36 4.52 24.86 10.95
CA ARG A 36 5.51 24.79 9.86
C ARG A 36 6.94 24.98 10.38
N ARG A 37 7.17 26.01 11.20
CA ARG A 37 8.50 26.26 11.81
C ARG A 37 8.95 25.09 12.67
N TRP A 38 8.04 24.51 13.44
CA TRP A 38 8.32 23.32 14.24
C TRP A 38 8.70 22.12 13.37
N MET A 39 7.96 21.83 12.30
CA MET A 39 8.28 20.72 11.37
C MET A 39 9.65 20.90 10.70
N ILE A 40 9.98 22.11 10.24
CA ILE A 40 11.30 22.40 9.64
C ILE A 40 12.41 22.11 10.65
N ARG A 41 12.24 22.50 11.92
CA ARG A 41 13.22 22.21 12.97
C ARG A 41 13.33 20.72 13.28
N ALA A 42 12.20 20.02 13.34
CA ALA A 42 12.15 18.59 13.62
C ALA A 42 12.86 17.76 12.54
N LEU A 43 12.78 18.21 11.28
CA LEU A 43 13.31 17.50 10.12
C LEU A 43 14.73 17.92 9.73
N ARG A 44 15.36 18.86 10.44
CA ARG A 44 16.66 19.43 10.06
C ARG A 44 17.79 18.39 9.91
N LEU A 45 17.64 17.23 10.55
CA LEU A 45 18.62 16.13 10.52
C LEU A 45 18.42 15.21 9.30
N PHE A 46 17.35 15.40 8.53
CA PHE A 46 17.06 14.63 7.33
C PHE A 46 17.30 15.49 6.10
N PRO A 47 18.26 15.09 5.24
CA PRO A 47 18.43 15.70 3.93
C PRO A 47 17.11 15.74 3.15
N ALA A 48 16.85 16.85 2.47
CA ALA A 48 15.66 17.06 1.68
C ALA A 48 15.97 17.93 0.46
N PRO A 49 15.22 17.78 -0.65
CA PRO A 49 15.31 18.71 -1.76
C PRO A 49 14.88 20.12 -1.33
N PRO A 50 15.32 21.18 -2.06
CA PRO A 50 14.83 22.52 -1.83
C PRO A 50 13.31 22.60 -2.05
N ALA A 51 12.58 23.11 -1.05
CA ALA A 51 11.14 23.29 -1.12
C ALA A 51 10.77 24.73 -1.47
N HIS A 52 9.90 24.93 -2.47
CA HIS A 52 9.29 26.24 -2.65
C HIS A 52 8.33 26.53 -1.49
N TRP A 53 8.33 27.75 -0.96
CA TRP A 53 7.56 28.07 0.25
C TRP A 53 6.04 27.88 0.09
N PHE A 54 5.51 28.16 -1.11
CA PHE A 54 4.07 28.05 -1.42
C PHE A 54 3.66 26.71 -2.02
N TYR A 55 4.34 26.21 -3.05
CA TYR A 55 3.98 24.95 -3.73
C TYR A 55 4.68 23.70 -3.18
N GLY A 56 5.63 23.84 -2.24
CA GLY A 56 6.41 22.73 -1.71
C GLY A 56 7.28 22.08 -2.78
N HIS A 57 7.24 20.75 -2.84
CA HIS A 57 7.97 19.89 -3.78
C HIS A 57 7.09 19.50 -4.98
N LYS A 58 6.48 20.49 -5.63
CA LYS A 58 5.54 20.24 -6.74
C LYS A 58 6.18 19.50 -7.92
N GLU A 59 7.49 19.54 -8.12
CA GLU A 59 8.14 18.80 -9.22
C GLU A 59 8.12 17.27 -9.01
N PHE A 60 7.94 16.82 -7.77
CA PHE A 60 7.89 15.40 -7.40
C PHE A 60 6.47 14.80 -7.50
N TYR A 61 5.47 15.61 -7.87
CA TYR A 61 4.06 15.21 -7.99
C TYR A 61 3.37 15.96 -9.15
N PRO A 62 2.48 15.41 -10.00
CA PRO A 62 2.04 14.02 -10.19
C PRO A 62 2.47 13.40 -11.54
N VAL A 63 3.13 14.13 -12.44
CA VAL A 63 3.30 13.71 -13.86
C VAL A 63 4.52 12.81 -14.07
N LYS A 64 5.57 12.94 -13.27
CA LYS A 64 6.81 12.12 -13.32
C LYS A 64 7.05 11.31 -12.04
N GLU A 65 5.99 11.09 -11.27
CA GLU A 65 6.09 10.61 -9.88
C GLU A 65 7.01 9.38 -9.73
N PHE A 66 6.87 8.38 -10.60
CA PHE A 66 7.69 7.17 -10.50
C PHE A 66 9.09 7.29 -11.11
N GLU A 67 9.28 8.21 -12.07
CA GLU A 67 10.54 8.42 -12.79
C GLU A 67 11.58 9.15 -11.93
N VAL A 68 11.13 9.94 -10.95
CA VAL A 68 12.01 10.77 -10.11
C VAL A 68 12.56 9.99 -8.90
N TYR A 69 11.95 8.87 -8.52
CA TYR A 69 12.39 8.11 -7.34
C TYR A 69 13.83 7.59 -7.40
N PRO A 70 14.36 7.06 -8.52
CA PRO A 70 15.74 6.60 -8.58
C PRO A 70 16.76 7.69 -8.17
N GLU A 71 16.68 8.86 -8.80
CA GLU A 71 17.56 10.01 -8.49
C GLU A 71 17.34 10.50 -7.05
N LEU A 72 16.08 10.54 -6.59
CA LEU A 72 15.74 10.96 -5.24
C LEU A 72 16.31 10.03 -4.18
N MET A 73 16.25 8.71 -4.40
CA MET A 73 16.78 7.70 -3.48
C MET A 73 18.30 7.73 -3.42
N GLU A 74 18.96 7.92 -4.57
CA GLU A 74 20.41 8.06 -4.64
C GLU A 74 20.91 9.27 -3.85
N LYS A 75 20.24 10.42 -3.97
CA LYS A 75 20.62 11.66 -3.28
C LYS A 75 20.21 11.69 -1.80
N TYR A 76 19.08 11.07 -1.47
CA TYR A 76 18.51 11.07 -0.13
C TYR A 76 18.28 9.62 0.32
N PRO A 77 19.35 8.95 0.80
CA PRO A 77 19.24 7.58 1.23
C PRO A 77 18.32 7.48 2.45
N CYS A 78 17.63 6.35 2.52
CA CYS A 78 16.70 5.95 3.58
C CYS A 78 15.34 6.66 3.66
N ALA A 79 15.33 7.99 3.66
CA ALA A 79 14.09 8.75 3.74
C ALA A 79 14.25 10.19 3.25
N VAL A 80 13.13 10.77 2.82
CA VAL A 80 13.06 12.14 2.33
C VAL A 80 11.80 12.86 2.86
N PRO A 81 11.97 14.00 3.54
CA PRO A 81 10.87 14.91 3.84
C PRO A 81 10.34 15.59 2.57
N LEU A 82 9.05 15.42 2.28
CA LEU A 82 8.38 16.00 1.12
C LEU A 82 7.27 16.98 1.51
N TRP A 83 7.36 18.22 1.03
CA TRP A 83 6.35 19.24 1.27
C TRP A 83 5.30 19.25 0.17
N VAL A 84 4.02 19.25 0.55
CA VAL A 84 2.89 19.46 -0.35
C VAL A 84 2.25 20.78 0.04
N GLY A 85 2.57 21.81 -0.73
CA GLY A 85 2.20 23.18 -0.38
C GLY A 85 2.95 23.71 0.87
N PRO A 86 2.39 24.71 1.56
CA PRO A 86 3.11 25.42 2.62
C PRO A 86 3.08 24.73 4.00
N PHE A 87 2.05 23.94 4.29
CA PHE A 87 1.75 23.46 5.66
C PHE A 87 1.64 21.94 5.81
N THR A 88 1.70 21.19 4.71
CA THR A 88 1.63 19.74 4.74
C THR A 88 2.99 19.17 4.38
N MET A 89 3.49 18.29 5.24
CA MET A 89 4.75 17.59 5.03
C MET A 89 4.51 16.10 5.25
N PHE A 90 5.10 15.29 4.37
CA PHE A 90 5.12 13.84 4.45
C PHE A 90 6.57 13.36 4.58
N PHE A 91 6.82 12.47 5.52
CA PHE A 91 8.13 11.84 5.64
C PHE A 91 8.13 10.52 4.88
N SER A 92 8.70 10.48 3.68
CA SER A 92 8.71 9.30 2.83
C SER A 92 9.91 8.42 3.16
N VAL A 93 9.66 7.20 3.61
CA VAL A 93 10.65 6.16 3.93
C VAL A 93 10.70 5.15 2.79
N HIS A 94 11.90 4.83 2.34
CA HIS A 94 12.17 3.89 1.24
C HIS A 94 13.35 2.96 1.54
N ASP A 95 13.77 2.91 2.81
CA ASP A 95 14.74 1.95 3.33
C ASP A 95 14.07 0.88 4.21
N PRO A 96 14.44 -0.40 4.05
CA PRO A 96 13.87 -1.50 4.80
C PRO A 96 14.11 -1.45 6.31
N ASP A 97 15.24 -0.94 6.77
CA ASP A 97 15.56 -0.85 8.20
C ASP A 97 14.74 0.25 8.88
N TYR A 98 14.53 1.37 8.21
CA TYR A 98 13.57 2.40 8.64
C TYR A 98 12.14 1.86 8.65
N ALA A 99 11.73 1.18 7.56
CA ALA A 99 10.39 0.59 7.46
C ALA A 99 10.13 -0.45 8.56
N LYS A 100 11.14 -1.24 8.91
CA LYS A 100 11.09 -2.21 10.02
C LYS A 100 10.73 -1.54 11.33
N ILE A 101 11.34 -0.41 11.70
CA ILE A 101 11.01 0.28 12.97
C ILE A 101 9.54 0.73 12.98
N LEU A 102 9.02 1.19 11.85
CA LEU A 102 7.64 1.66 11.71
C LEU A 102 6.62 0.52 11.71
N LEU A 103 6.99 -0.66 11.20
CA LEU A 103 6.09 -1.81 11.04
C LEU A 103 6.20 -2.84 12.17
N LYS A 104 7.33 -2.91 12.89
CA LYS A 104 7.59 -3.86 13.98
C LYS A 104 6.81 -3.52 15.26
N ARG A 105 6.25 -2.33 15.40
CA ARG A 105 5.66 -1.86 16.67
C ARG A 105 4.28 -2.47 16.95
N GLN A 106 4.27 -3.60 17.65
CA GLN A 106 3.48 -3.94 18.86
C GLN A 106 3.47 -5.46 19.10
N GLU A 107 4.63 -6.04 19.48
CA GLU A 107 4.73 -7.45 19.90
C GLU A 107 3.79 -7.77 21.08
N LYS A 108 3.46 -6.77 21.93
CA LYS A 108 2.53 -6.91 23.05
C LYS A 108 1.12 -7.36 22.62
N VAL A 109 0.56 -6.79 21.56
CA VAL A 109 -0.79 -7.17 21.07
C VAL A 109 -0.78 -8.57 20.45
N ILE A 110 0.33 -9.00 19.84
CA ILE A 110 0.49 -10.38 19.34
C ILE A 110 0.54 -11.36 20.52
N GLN A 111 1.29 -11.02 21.58
CA GLN A 111 1.40 -11.84 22.78
C GLN A 111 0.05 -11.96 23.50
N ASP A 112 -0.63 -10.83 23.71
CA ASP A 112 -1.97 -10.77 24.32
C ASP A 112 -3.00 -11.58 23.49
N ARG A 113 -2.94 -11.52 22.15
CA ARG A 113 -3.79 -12.36 21.27
C ARG A 113 -3.41 -13.83 21.29
N LYS A 114 -2.12 -14.18 21.35
CA LYS A 114 -1.66 -15.58 21.45
C LYS A 114 -2.11 -16.21 22.77
N GLU A 115 -2.10 -15.44 23.86
CA GLU A 115 -2.63 -15.87 25.15
C GLU A 115 -4.16 -16.02 25.10
N SER A 116 -4.89 -15.04 24.55
CA SER A 116 -6.36 -15.12 24.37
C SER A 116 -6.83 -16.24 23.43
N LEU A 117 -6.03 -16.63 22.42
CA LEU A 117 -6.37 -17.70 21.48
C LEU A 117 -6.04 -19.11 22.01
N LYS A 118 -5.10 -19.24 22.96
CA LYS A 118 -4.84 -20.52 23.66
C LYS A 118 -6.06 -20.97 24.46
N ASP A 119 -6.88 -20.04 24.94
CA ASP A 119 -8.12 -20.34 25.68
C ASP A 119 -9.29 -20.74 24.77
N LYS A 120 -9.26 -20.39 23.48
CA LYS A 120 -10.37 -20.65 22.52
C LYS A 120 -10.20 -21.89 21.66
N LEU A 121 -9.03 -22.53 21.65
CA LEU A 121 -8.73 -23.70 20.81
C LEU A 121 -9.28 -25.05 21.33
N LYS A 122 -10.25 -25.04 22.26
CA LYS A 122 -10.86 -26.26 22.81
C LYS A 122 -12.29 -26.55 22.34
N GLN A 123 -12.87 -25.77 21.44
CA GLN A 123 -14.20 -26.09 20.90
C GLN A 123 -14.27 -25.87 19.39
N ASP A 124 -14.28 -26.99 18.68
CA ASP A 124 -15.39 -27.46 17.86
C ASP A 124 -14.90 -28.00 16.51
N THR A 125 -15.00 -29.32 16.38
CA THR A 125 -14.67 -30.05 15.16
C THR A 125 -15.97 -30.68 14.67
N THR A 126 -16.82 -29.88 14.02
CA THR A 126 -17.97 -30.40 13.29
C THR A 126 -18.11 -29.73 11.93
N GLN A 127 -17.89 -30.54 10.90
CA GLN A 127 -18.36 -30.44 9.51
C GLN A 127 -18.43 -29.03 8.87
N LYS A 128 -17.33 -28.64 8.21
CA LYS A 128 -17.20 -27.42 7.40
C LYS A 128 -18.18 -27.44 6.21
N ARG A 129 -19.37 -26.88 6.40
CA ARG A 129 -20.14 -26.29 5.30
C ARG A 129 -19.35 -25.07 4.80
N CYS A 130 -19.21 -24.90 3.48
CA CYS A 130 -18.53 -23.74 2.90
C CYS A 130 -19.40 -22.50 3.17
N ARG A 131 -19.16 -21.84 4.31
CA ARG A 131 -19.77 -20.54 4.65
C ARG A 131 -18.94 -19.48 3.96
N ASP A 132 -19.58 -18.62 3.19
CA ASP A 132 -18.89 -17.46 2.64
C ASP A 132 -18.62 -16.41 3.74
N PHE A 133 -17.85 -15.37 3.42
CA PHE A 133 -17.50 -14.35 4.40
C PHE A 133 -18.73 -13.64 4.99
N LEU A 134 -19.78 -13.44 4.18
CA LEU A 134 -21.02 -12.83 4.63
C LEU A 134 -21.76 -13.77 5.59
N ASP A 135 -21.82 -15.07 5.30
CA ASP A 135 -22.37 -16.08 6.19
C ASP A 135 -21.64 -16.13 7.54
N ILE A 136 -20.32 -15.95 7.54
CA ILE A 136 -19.51 -15.90 8.77
C ILE A 136 -19.85 -14.65 9.58
N LEU A 137 -19.93 -13.47 8.94
CA LEU A 137 -20.29 -12.23 9.64
C LEU A 137 -21.73 -12.26 10.16
N LEU A 138 -22.67 -12.83 9.39
CA LEU A 138 -24.06 -13.02 9.80
C LEU A 138 -24.16 -14.00 10.98
N SER A 139 -23.38 -15.08 10.97
CA SER A 139 -23.28 -16.02 12.10
C SER A 139 -22.76 -15.31 13.36
N ALA A 140 -21.67 -14.54 13.23
CA ALA A 140 -21.09 -13.79 14.35
C ALA A 140 -22.05 -12.74 14.94
N LYS A 141 -22.86 -12.09 14.10
CA LYS A 141 -23.93 -11.17 14.53
C LYS A 141 -25.01 -11.90 15.34
N SER A 142 -25.41 -13.09 14.90
CA SER A 142 -26.45 -13.89 15.57
C SER A 142 -26.02 -14.37 16.96
N GLU A 143 -24.73 -14.61 17.15
CA GLU A 143 -24.15 -15.06 18.43
C GLU A 143 -23.90 -13.92 19.43
N ASN A 144 -23.70 -12.68 18.96
CA ASN A 144 -23.26 -11.56 19.81
C ASN A 144 -24.02 -10.25 19.52
N THR A 145 -25.35 -10.31 19.67
CA THR A 145 -26.32 -9.29 19.19
C THR A 145 -26.21 -7.90 19.82
N LYS A 146 -25.49 -7.72 20.94
CA LYS A 146 -25.36 -6.41 21.60
C LYS A 146 -24.27 -5.50 21.02
N ASP A 147 -23.26 -6.07 20.34
CA ASP A 147 -22.04 -5.33 19.96
C ASP A 147 -21.82 -5.20 18.45
N PHE A 148 -22.72 -5.72 17.60
CA PHE A 148 -22.56 -5.70 16.14
C PHE A 148 -23.86 -5.34 15.42
N SER A 149 -24.00 -4.05 15.05
CA SER A 149 -25.20 -3.55 14.39
C SER A 149 -25.27 -3.93 12.91
N GLU A 150 -26.43 -3.75 12.27
CA GLU A 150 -26.57 -3.91 10.82
C GLU A 150 -25.70 -2.93 10.04
N ALA A 151 -25.53 -1.71 10.55
CA ALA A 151 -24.66 -0.72 9.93
C ALA A 151 -23.19 -1.15 9.97
N ASP A 152 -22.75 -1.75 11.09
CA ASP A 152 -21.40 -2.29 11.23
C ASP A 152 -21.17 -3.45 10.25
N LEU A 153 -22.14 -4.37 10.13
CA LEU A 153 -22.08 -5.45 9.14
C LEU A 153 -21.90 -4.91 7.71
N GLN A 154 -22.73 -3.94 7.31
CA GLN A 154 -22.64 -3.34 5.99
C GLN A 154 -21.31 -2.61 5.77
N ALA A 155 -20.78 -1.94 6.79
CA ALA A 155 -19.48 -1.26 6.74
C ALA A 155 -18.34 -2.26 6.56
N GLU A 156 -18.37 -3.39 7.27
CA GLU A 156 -17.36 -4.45 7.14
C GLU A 156 -17.41 -5.10 5.75
N VAL A 157 -18.60 -5.48 5.26
CA VAL A 157 -18.76 -6.04 3.90
C VAL A 157 -18.24 -5.08 2.84
N LYS A 158 -18.60 -3.80 2.91
CA LYS A 158 -18.10 -2.75 1.99
C LYS A 158 -16.58 -2.62 2.05
N THR A 159 -16.00 -2.68 3.25
CA THR A 159 -14.56 -2.59 3.45
C THR A 159 -13.83 -3.76 2.79
N PHE A 160 -14.32 -4.99 2.96
CA PHE A 160 -13.75 -6.17 2.33
C PHE A 160 -13.89 -6.15 0.80
N MET A 161 -15.06 -5.78 0.27
CA MET A 161 -15.27 -5.66 -1.17
C MET A 161 -14.33 -4.61 -1.79
N PHE A 162 -14.22 -3.43 -1.18
CA PHE A 162 -13.33 -2.37 -1.67
C PHE A 162 -11.86 -2.80 -1.62
N ALA A 163 -11.42 -3.36 -0.50
CA ALA A 163 -10.03 -3.77 -0.32
C ALA A 163 -9.63 -4.90 -1.27
N GLY A 164 -10.51 -5.89 -1.49
CA GLY A 164 -10.22 -7.06 -2.32
C GLY A 164 -10.41 -6.85 -3.82
N HIS A 165 -11.35 -5.98 -4.24
CA HIS A 165 -11.68 -5.86 -5.66
C HIS A 165 -10.62 -5.06 -6.45
N ASP A 166 -10.38 -3.81 -6.07
CA ASP A 166 -9.55 -2.90 -6.86
C ASP A 166 -8.07 -3.26 -6.80
N THR A 167 -7.61 -3.80 -5.66
CA THR A 167 -6.21 -4.23 -5.51
C THR A 167 -5.92 -5.52 -6.29
N THR A 168 -6.77 -6.55 -6.19
CA THR A 168 -6.59 -7.81 -6.92
C THR A 168 -6.74 -7.60 -8.43
N SER A 169 -7.74 -6.85 -8.89
CA SER A 169 -7.90 -6.58 -10.33
C SER A 169 -6.71 -5.84 -10.93
N SER A 170 -6.16 -4.86 -10.20
CA SER A 170 -4.90 -4.19 -10.57
C SER A 170 -3.74 -5.20 -10.64
N ALA A 171 -3.55 -6.01 -9.60
CA ALA A 171 -2.48 -7.01 -9.55
C ALA A 171 -2.56 -7.98 -10.75
N ILE A 172 -3.73 -8.57 -11.00
CA ILE A 172 -3.94 -9.49 -12.13
C ILE A 172 -3.60 -8.81 -13.45
N SER A 173 -4.05 -7.56 -13.66
CA SER A 173 -3.78 -6.83 -14.89
C SER A 173 -2.28 -6.64 -15.14
N TRP A 174 -1.52 -6.24 -14.11
CA TRP A 174 -0.06 -6.10 -14.20
C TRP A 174 0.66 -7.44 -14.37
N ILE A 175 0.17 -8.52 -13.73
CA ILE A 175 0.76 -9.86 -13.86
C ILE A 175 0.62 -10.34 -15.30
N LEU A 176 -0.58 -10.23 -15.88
CA LEU A 176 -0.82 -10.64 -17.26
C LEU A 176 0.01 -9.80 -18.25
N TYR A 177 0.17 -8.50 -17.99
CA TYR A 177 1.06 -7.65 -18.79
C TYR A 177 2.53 -8.08 -18.71
N CYS A 178 3.05 -8.37 -17.51
CA CYS A 178 4.42 -8.86 -17.34
C CYS A 178 4.62 -10.18 -18.08
N LEU A 179 3.70 -11.13 -17.93
CA LEU A 179 3.78 -12.41 -18.62
C LEU A 179 3.67 -12.26 -20.15
N ALA A 180 2.86 -11.32 -20.64
CA ALA A 180 2.83 -10.99 -22.06
C ALA A 180 4.19 -10.46 -22.54
N LYS A 181 4.79 -9.52 -21.79
CA LYS A 181 6.09 -8.91 -22.10
C LYS A 181 7.26 -9.91 -22.06
N TYR A 182 7.17 -10.96 -21.25
CA TYR A 182 8.22 -11.96 -21.07
C TYR A 182 7.73 -13.36 -21.46
N PRO A 183 7.68 -13.70 -22.77
CA PRO A 183 7.12 -14.95 -23.26
C PRO A 183 7.83 -16.21 -22.74
N GLY A 184 9.13 -16.13 -22.42
CA GLY A 184 9.87 -17.23 -21.80
C GLY A 184 9.32 -17.60 -20.41
N HIS A 185 9.00 -16.60 -19.59
CA HIS A 185 8.36 -16.82 -18.28
C HIS A 185 6.91 -17.29 -18.44
N GLN A 186 6.18 -16.72 -19.41
CA GLN A 186 4.82 -17.16 -19.74
C GLN A 186 4.76 -18.64 -20.11
N LYS A 187 5.67 -19.09 -20.98
CA LYS A 187 5.77 -20.48 -21.41
C LYS A 187 6.06 -21.39 -20.23
N ARG A 188 7.05 -21.04 -19.39
CA ARG A 188 7.39 -21.85 -18.21
C ARG A 188 6.25 -21.92 -17.19
N CYS A 189 5.51 -20.83 -16.95
CA CYS A 189 4.28 -20.88 -16.14
C CYS A 189 3.24 -21.81 -16.78
N ARG A 190 2.98 -21.68 -18.10
CA ARG A 190 2.05 -22.55 -18.82
C ARG A 190 2.42 -24.02 -18.71
N ASP A 191 3.70 -24.35 -18.88
CA ASP A 191 4.19 -25.73 -18.80
C ASP A 191 3.98 -26.29 -17.39
N GLU A 192 4.31 -25.53 -16.34
CA GLU A 192 4.02 -25.88 -14.93
C GLU A 192 2.51 -26.12 -14.70
N ILE A 193 1.66 -25.24 -15.21
CA ILE A 193 0.21 -25.35 -15.04
C ILE A 193 -0.36 -26.55 -15.80
N ARG A 194 0.14 -26.83 -17.02
CA ARG A 194 -0.28 -27.99 -17.82
C ARG A 194 0.15 -29.31 -17.22
N GLU A 195 1.35 -29.37 -16.64
CA GLU A 195 1.82 -30.58 -15.95
C GLU A 195 0.92 -30.92 -14.75
N LEU A 196 0.43 -29.90 -14.04
CA LEU A 196 -0.44 -30.07 -12.88
C LEU A 196 -1.89 -30.41 -13.23
N LEU A 197 -2.46 -29.72 -14.23
CA LEU A 197 -3.89 -29.79 -14.52
C LEU A 197 -4.23 -30.68 -15.72
N GLY A 198 -3.24 -31.05 -16.54
CA GLY A 198 -3.45 -31.73 -17.82
C GLY A 198 -4.37 -30.93 -18.74
N ASP A 199 -5.38 -31.61 -19.30
CA ASP A 199 -6.46 -31.00 -20.09
C ASP A 199 -7.60 -30.46 -19.21
N GLY A 200 -7.50 -30.61 -17.89
CA GLY A 200 -8.49 -30.15 -16.92
C GLY A 200 -8.41 -28.65 -16.68
N SER A 201 -9.57 -28.03 -16.46
CA SER A 201 -9.68 -26.61 -16.06
C SER A 201 -10.11 -26.41 -14.60
N SER A 202 -10.19 -27.50 -13.83
CA SER A 202 -10.58 -27.46 -12.42
C SER A 202 -9.34 -27.33 -11.53
N ILE A 203 -9.27 -26.25 -10.75
CA ILE A 203 -8.19 -25.99 -9.80
C ILE A 203 -8.69 -26.36 -8.40
N THR A 204 -7.96 -27.24 -7.71
CA THR A 204 -8.21 -27.58 -6.31
C THR A 204 -7.25 -26.82 -5.39
N TRP A 205 -7.51 -26.89 -4.08
CA TRP A 205 -6.64 -26.27 -3.08
C TRP A 205 -5.22 -26.85 -3.09
N GLU A 206 -5.08 -28.15 -3.39
CA GLU A 206 -3.81 -28.85 -3.48
C GLU A 206 -2.97 -28.32 -4.65
N HIS A 207 -3.59 -28.13 -5.82
CA HIS A 207 -2.92 -27.60 -7.02
C HIS A 207 -2.30 -26.21 -6.77
N LEU A 208 -2.95 -25.35 -5.98
CA LEU A 208 -2.46 -23.99 -5.70
C LEU A 208 -1.12 -23.97 -4.97
N SER A 209 -0.82 -25.01 -4.18
CA SER A 209 0.46 -25.17 -3.48
C SER A 209 1.59 -25.64 -4.40
N GLN A 210 1.24 -26.23 -5.55
CA GLN A 210 2.16 -26.88 -6.47
C GLN A 210 2.55 -26.00 -7.69
N MET A 211 2.27 -24.69 -7.64
CA MET A 211 2.63 -23.73 -8.70
C MET A 211 3.79 -22.79 -8.29
N PRO A 212 4.98 -23.29 -7.90
CA PRO A 212 6.05 -22.46 -7.35
C PRO A 212 6.56 -21.41 -8.33
N TYR A 213 6.71 -21.73 -9.62
CA TYR A 213 7.22 -20.80 -10.63
C TYR A 213 6.23 -19.69 -10.95
N THR A 214 4.96 -20.04 -11.12
CA THR A 214 3.87 -19.07 -11.29
C THR A 214 3.79 -18.15 -10.06
N THR A 215 3.97 -18.70 -8.85
CA THR A 215 4.02 -17.91 -7.62
C THR A 215 5.18 -16.92 -7.62
N MET A 216 6.36 -17.33 -8.09
CA MET A 216 7.53 -16.44 -8.22
C MET A 216 7.25 -15.29 -9.21
N CYS A 217 6.61 -15.57 -10.34
CA CYS A 217 6.22 -14.55 -11.32
C CYS A 217 5.21 -13.56 -10.74
N ILE A 218 4.22 -14.04 -9.96
CA ILE A 218 3.26 -13.19 -9.25
C ILE A 218 3.99 -12.29 -8.24
N LYS A 219 4.90 -12.84 -7.43
CA LYS A 219 5.67 -12.06 -6.45
C LYS A 219 6.53 -10.99 -7.13
N GLU A 220 7.19 -11.32 -8.24
CA GLU A 220 8.00 -10.35 -9.00
C GLU A 220 7.16 -9.27 -9.66
N CYS A 221 5.97 -9.60 -10.13
CA CYS A 221 5.03 -8.58 -10.58
C CYS A 221 4.59 -7.68 -9.42
N LEU A 222 4.29 -8.23 -8.24
CA LEU A 222 3.90 -7.44 -7.08
C LEU A 222 5.05 -6.57 -6.53
N ARG A 223 6.31 -6.93 -6.83
CA ARG A 223 7.47 -6.08 -6.54
C ARG A 223 7.48 -4.86 -7.47
N LEU A 224 7.38 -5.10 -8.78
CA LEU A 224 7.43 -4.02 -9.78
C LEU A 224 6.17 -3.15 -9.79
N TYR A 225 5.01 -3.76 -9.53
CA TYR A 225 3.71 -3.13 -9.69
C TYR A 225 2.79 -3.45 -8.50
N ALA A 226 3.25 -3.15 -7.28
CA ALA A 226 2.43 -3.25 -6.08
C ALA A 226 1.16 -2.39 -6.21
N PRO A 227 -0.06 -2.95 -6.04
CA PRO A 227 -1.29 -2.17 -6.12
C PRO A 227 -1.34 -1.02 -5.10
N VAL A 228 -0.80 -1.22 -3.90
CA VAL A 228 -0.67 -0.17 -2.88
C VAL A 228 0.77 0.33 -2.89
N VAL A 229 0.97 1.56 -3.38
CA VAL A 229 2.30 2.14 -3.56
C VAL A 229 2.86 2.83 -2.32
N ASN A 230 2.01 3.20 -1.36
CA ASN A 230 2.44 3.72 -0.07
C ASN A 230 1.43 3.39 1.03
N ILE A 231 1.94 3.29 2.26
CA ILE A 231 1.14 3.19 3.48
C ILE A 231 1.62 4.25 4.46
N SER A 232 0.72 4.77 5.32
CA SER A 232 1.08 5.85 6.24
C SER A 232 0.83 5.50 7.70
N ARG A 233 1.56 6.19 8.59
CA ARG A 233 1.41 6.16 10.04
C ARG A 233 1.53 7.58 10.58
N LEU A 234 0.62 7.99 11.45
CA LEU A 234 0.81 9.16 12.30
C LEU A 234 1.57 8.73 13.54
N LEU A 235 2.72 9.37 13.81
CA LEU A 235 3.51 9.07 14.99
C LEU A 235 2.80 9.58 16.24
N ASP A 236 2.43 8.68 17.14
CA ASP A 236 1.88 8.99 18.48
C ASP A 236 2.98 9.36 19.48
N LYS A 237 4.18 8.79 19.27
CA LYS A 237 5.36 8.95 20.10
C LYS A 237 6.58 9.21 19.21
N PRO A 238 7.64 9.84 19.76
CA PRO A 238 8.90 9.92 19.05
C PRO A 238 9.41 8.53 18.65
N ILE A 239 10.14 8.49 17.54
CA ILE A 239 10.77 7.29 17.00
C ILE A 239 12.22 7.62 16.65
N THR A 240 13.12 6.67 16.89
CA THR A 240 14.53 6.78 16.55
C THR A 240 14.87 5.68 15.56
N PHE A 241 15.52 6.08 14.47
CA PHE A 241 15.95 5.18 13.42
C PHE A 241 17.35 4.60 13.70
N PRO A 242 17.78 3.55 12.99
CA PRO A 242 19.05 2.85 13.26
C PRO A 242 20.32 3.71 13.17
N ASP A 243 20.28 4.80 12.41
CA ASP A 243 21.37 5.76 12.28
C ASP A 243 21.37 6.86 13.36
N GLY A 244 20.52 6.71 14.38
CA GLY A 244 20.42 7.63 15.52
C GLY A 244 19.58 8.87 15.27
N ARG A 245 19.08 9.10 14.05
CA ARG A 245 18.16 10.22 13.77
C ARG A 245 16.77 9.91 14.32
N SER A 246 16.08 10.94 14.82
CA SER A 246 14.76 10.79 15.43
C SER A 246 13.72 11.70 14.78
N LEU A 247 12.48 11.22 14.77
CA LEU A 247 11.30 12.02 14.46
C LEU A 247 10.43 12.17 15.71
N PRO A 248 9.91 13.37 15.99
CA PRO A 248 8.94 13.57 17.07
C PRO A 248 7.55 13.01 16.71
N ALA A 249 6.71 12.90 17.74
CA ALA A 249 5.28 12.64 17.58
C ALA A 249 4.59 13.75 16.77
N GLY A 250 3.46 13.42 16.12
CA GLY A 250 2.65 14.35 15.33
C GLY A 250 3.07 14.47 13.86
N ILE A 251 4.08 13.71 13.42
CA ILE A 251 4.50 13.61 12.02
C ILE A 251 3.82 12.42 11.34
N THR A 252 3.31 12.64 10.13
CA THR A 252 2.85 11.55 9.26
C THR A 252 4.01 11.00 8.46
N VAL A 253 4.32 9.74 8.68
CA VAL A 253 5.34 8.97 7.97
C VAL A 253 4.67 8.09 6.92
N PHE A 254 5.17 8.13 5.69
CA PHE A 254 4.79 7.24 4.61
C PHE A 254 5.90 6.23 4.39
N ILE A 255 5.54 4.95 4.32
CA ILE A 255 6.42 3.91 3.79
C ILE A 255 6.08 3.81 2.30
N ASN A 256 7.02 4.21 1.46
CA ASN A 256 6.90 4.21 0.03
C ASN A 256 7.28 2.84 -0.52
N ILE A 257 6.27 1.99 -0.69
CA ILE A 257 6.42 0.60 -1.14
C ILE A 257 7.01 0.57 -2.55
N TRP A 258 6.61 1.50 -3.43
CA TRP A 258 7.17 1.59 -4.77
C TRP A 258 8.67 1.84 -4.73
N ALA A 259 9.11 2.90 -4.04
CA ALA A 259 10.53 3.24 -3.95
C ALA A 259 11.33 2.10 -3.30
N LEU A 260 10.81 1.53 -2.21
CA LEU A 260 11.42 0.39 -1.50
C LEU A 260 11.61 -0.86 -2.38
N HIS A 261 10.63 -1.16 -3.24
CA HIS A 261 10.69 -2.32 -4.13
C HIS A 261 11.57 -2.10 -5.37
N HIS A 262 11.93 -0.86 -5.65
CA HIS A 262 12.82 -0.46 -6.76
C HIS A 262 14.15 0.11 -6.28
N ASN A 263 14.46 0.01 -4.99
CA ASN A 263 15.69 0.54 -4.42
C ASN A 263 16.90 -0.32 -4.86
N PRO A 264 17.85 0.23 -5.63
CA PRO A 264 18.99 -0.53 -6.16
C PRO A 264 19.93 -1.08 -5.08
N ASP A 265 19.94 -0.50 -3.88
CA ASP A 265 20.74 -0.99 -2.75
C ASP A 265 20.27 -2.37 -2.25
N PHE A 266 19.00 -2.73 -2.51
CA PHE A 266 18.38 -3.98 -2.07
C PHE A 266 17.93 -4.88 -3.23
N TRP A 267 17.88 -4.35 -4.45
CA TRP A 267 17.41 -5.04 -5.64
C TRP A 267 18.37 -4.79 -6.80
N GLU A 268 19.22 -5.77 -7.12
CA GLU A 268 20.06 -5.76 -8.32
C GLU A 268 19.19 -5.61 -9.57
N ASP A 269 19.49 -4.69 -10.49
CA ASP A 269 18.67 -4.40 -11.67
C ASP A 269 17.16 -4.28 -11.37
N PRO A 270 16.75 -3.28 -10.57
CA PRO A 270 15.41 -3.25 -9.96
C PRO A 270 14.27 -3.15 -10.98
N GLN A 271 14.54 -2.71 -12.20
CA GLN A 271 13.55 -2.57 -13.28
C GLN A 271 13.34 -3.86 -14.10
N VAL A 272 14.25 -4.85 -13.95
CA VAL A 272 14.16 -6.13 -14.66
C VAL A 272 13.20 -7.06 -13.95
N PHE A 273 12.27 -7.64 -14.70
CA PHE A 273 11.38 -8.70 -14.22
C PHE A 273 12.17 -10.00 -14.11
N ASN A 274 12.55 -10.38 -12.90
CA ASN A 274 13.28 -11.60 -12.62
C ASN A 274 12.58 -12.43 -11.52
N PRO A 275 11.74 -13.41 -11.90
CA PRO A 275 11.06 -14.30 -10.94
C PRO A 275 12.02 -15.04 -10.01
N LEU A 276 13.25 -15.33 -10.44
CA LEU A 276 14.22 -16.12 -9.67
C LEU A 276 14.73 -15.40 -8.42
N ARG A 277 14.46 -14.09 -8.25
CA ARG A 277 14.67 -13.39 -6.96
C ARG A 277 13.91 -14.08 -5.83
N PHE A 278 12.75 -14.64 -6.15
CA PHE A 278 11.88 -15.33 -5.20
C PHE A 278 12.05 -16.84 -5.21
N SER A 279 13.16 -17.36 -5.77
CA SER A 279 13.54 -18.76 -5.56
C SER A 279 13.81 -19.02 -4.08
N ARG A 280 13.86 -20.29 -3.69
CA ARG A 280 14.14 -20.68 -2.31
C ARG A 280 15.50 -20.12 -1.84
N GLU A 281 16.51 -20.23 -2.69
CA GLU A 281 17.90 -19.87 -2.42
C GLU A 281 18.10 -18.35 -2.35
N ASN A 282 17.32 -17.58 -3.12
CA ASN A 282 17.46 -16.13 -3.18
C ASN A 282 16.53 -15.41 -2.19
N SER A 283 15.36 -15.99 -1.87
CA SER A 283 14.39 -15.37 -0.96
C SER A 283 14.96 -15.13 0.44
N GLU A 284 15.87 -15.99 0.90
CA GLU A 284 16.53 -15.85 2.21
C GLU A 284 17.49 -14.65 2.28
N LYS A 285 17.99 -14.18 1.12
CA LYS A 285 18.88 -13.03 1.02
C LYS A 285 18.13 -11.70 0.97
N ILE A 286 16.82 -11.73 0.67
CA ILE A 286 16.00 -10.52 0.61
C ILE A 286 15.75 -10.03 2.03
N HIS A 287 16.07 -8.75 2.29
CA HIS A 287 15.77 -8.16 3.58
C HIS A 287 14.26 -8.30 3.90
N PRO A 288 13.85 -8.75 5.10
CA PRO A 288 12.44 -9.07 5.39
C PRO A 288 11.44 -7.94 5.18
N TYR A 289 11.91 -6.70 5.20
CA TYR A 289 11.10 -5.49 4.96
C TYR A 289 11.35 -4.84 3.60
N ALA A 290 12.19 -5.42 2.71
CA ALA A 290 12.39 -4.92 1.35
C ALA A 290 11.26 -5.35 0.41
N PHE A 291 10.60 -6.48 0.67
CA PHE A 291 9.45 -6.96 -0.10
C PHE A 291 8.18 -7.03 0.77
N ILE A 292 7.41 -5.94 0.74
CA ILE A 292 6.18 -5.77 1.54
C ILE A 292 4.95 -5.35 0.71
N PRO A 293 4.60 -6.04 -0.40
CA PRO A 293 3.45 -5.68 -1.23
C PRO A 293 2.10 -5.74 -0.47
N PHE A 294 2.07 -6.49 0.63
CA PHE A 294 0.92 -6.62 1.53
C PHE A 294 1.16 -5.94 2.89
N SER A 295 2.10 -5.00 2.97
CA SER A 295 2.63 -4.46 4.24
C SER A 295 3.25 -5.58 5.12
N ALA A 296 3.68 -5.26 6.33
CA ALA A 296 4.19 -6.21 7.31
C ALA A 296 3.74 -5.86 8.73
N GLY A 297 3.93 -6.81 9.66
CA GLY A 297 3.53 -6.68 11.06
C GLY A 297 2.03 -6.87 11.28
N LEU A 298 1.52 -6.36 12.41
CA LEU A 298 0.13 -6.58 12.88
C LEU A 298 -0.99 -6.04 11.99
N ARG A 299 -0.65 -5.07 11.13
CA ARG A 299 -1.56 -4.40 10.21
C ARG A 299 -1.17 -4.74 8.76
N ASN A 300 -0.58 -5.92 8.54
CA ASN A 300 -0.44 -6.45 7.19
C ASN A 300 -1.81 -6.82 6.61
N CYS A 301 -1.86 -7.04 5.30
CA CYS A 301 -3.10 -7.37 4.62
C CYS A 301 -3.65 -8.72 5.12
N ILE A 302 -4.82 -8.69 5.75
CA ILE A 302 -5.53 -9.90 6.18
C ILE A 302 -5.92 -10.78 4.98
N GLY A 303 -6.17 -10.16 3.81
CA GLY A 303 -6.53 -10.83 2.57
C GLY A 303 -5.36 -11.34 1.74
N GLN A 304 -4.10 -11.23 2.21
CA GLN A 304 -2.91 -11.59 1.42
C GLN A 304 -2.98 -13.01 0.85
N HIS A 305 -3.36 -14.00 1.65
CA HIS A 305 -3.46 -15.38 1.20
C HIS A 305 -4.53 -15.52 0.10
N PHE A 306 -5.71 -14.95 0.32
CA PHE A 306 -6.82 -14.98 -0.63
C PHE A 306 -6.46 -14.28 -1.95
N ALA A 307 -5.85 -13.09 -1.90
CA ALA A 307 -5.44 -12.36 -3.09
C ALA A 307 -4.41 -13.13 -3.94
N ILE A 308 -3.45 -13.81 -3.31
CA ILE A 308 -2.48 -14.67 -4.03
C ILE A 308 -3.19 -15.86 -4.68
N ILE A 309 -4.17 -16.45 -4.01
CA ILE A 309 -4.99 -17.53 -4.57
C ILE A 309 -5.77 -17.04 -5.80
N GLU A 310 -6.47 -15.91 -5.69
CA GLU A 310 -7.18 -15.30 -6.82
C GLU A 310 -6.25 -15.04 -8.01
N CYS A 311 -5.06 -14.46 -7.75
CA CYS A 311 -4.05 -14.23 -8.78
C CYS A 311 -3.60 -15.54 -9.45
N LYS A 312 -3.33 -16.59 -8.66
CA LYS A 312 -2.92 -17.91 -9.20
C LYS A 312 -3.99 -18.50 -10.09
N VAL A 313 -5.25 -18.53 -9.62
CA VAL A 313 -6.39 -19.07 -10.39
C VAL A 313 -6.57 -18.29 -11.69
N ALA A 314 -6.60 -16.96 -11.62
CA ALA A 314 -6.78 -16.10 -12.79
C ALA A 314 -5.66 -16.31 -13.82
N VAL A 315 -4.39 -16.34 -13.37
CA VAL A 315 -3.24 -16.57 -14.25
C VAL A 315 -3.28 -17.97 -14.85
N ALA A 316 -3.53 -19.00 -14.04
CA ALA A 316 -3.53 -20.38 -14.49
C ALA A 316 -4.59 -20.63 -15.56
N LEU A 317 -5.83 -20.23 -15.31
CA LEU A 317 -6.93 -20.42 -16.25
C LEU A 317 -6.76 -19.58 -17.53
N THR A 318 -6.19 -18.38 -17.41
CA THR A 318 -5.88 -17.53 -18.58
C THR A 318 -4.79 -18.18 -19.43
N LEU A 319 -3.67 -18.57 -18.82
CA LEU A 319 -2.55 -19.17 -19.54
C LEU A 319 -2.91 -20.52 -20.14
N LEU A 320 -3.78 -21.33 -19.54
CA LEU A 320 -4.23 -22.56 -20.19
C LEU A 320 -4.92 -22.31 -21.54
N ARG A 321 -5.67 -21.20 -21.65
CA ARG A 321 -6.54 -20.91 -22.80
C ARG A 321 -5.90 -19.99 -23.83
N PHE A 322 -5.02 -19.09 -23.40
CA PHE A 322 -4.51 -18.01 -24.23
C PHE A 322 -3.01 -17.84 -24.09
N GLU A 323 -2.35 -17.58 -25.21
CA GLU A 323 -1.01 -17.00 -25.30
C GLU A 323 -1.16 -15.48 -25.40
N LEU A 324 -0.43 -14.77 -24.54
CA LEU A 324 -0.53 -13.31 -24.41
C LEU A 324 0.67 -12.63 -25.07
N ALA A 325 0.43 -11.53 -25.77
CA ALA A 325 1.47 -10.65 -26.30
C ALA A 325 1.14 -9.19 -25.95
N PRO A 326 2.13 -8.34 -25.64
CA PRO A 326 1.88 -6.95 -25.27
C PRO A 326 1.54 -6.13 -26.51
N ASP A 327 0.66 -5.14 -26.36
CA ASP A 327 0.50 -4.11 -27.39
C ASP A 327 1.63 -3.08 -27.26
N HIS A 328 2.69 -3.24 -28.06
CA HIS A 328 3.84 -2.34 -28.08
C HIS A 328 3.50 -0.90 -28.51
N SER A 329 2.38 -0.68 -29.20
CA SER A 329 1.94 0.67 -29.59
C SER A 329 1.33 1.46 -28.42
N ARG A 330 0.92 0.76 -27.35
CA ARG A 330 0.23 1.33 -26.19
C ARG A 330 0.81 0.80 -24.88
N PRO A 331 2.10 1.07 -24.58
CA PRO A 331 2.70 0.63 -23.34
C PRO A 331 1.95 1.22 -22.13
N PRO A 332 1.69 0.44 -21.07
CA PRO A 332 1.06 0.94 -19.86
C PRO A 332 1.85 2.08 -19.23
N GLN A 333 1.14 3.08 -18.71
CA GLN A 333 1.71 4.22 -18.00
C GLN A 333 1.31 4.15 -16.52
N PRO A 334 2.16 3.60 -15.63
CA PRO A 334 1.83 3.46 -14.21
C PRO A 334 1.47 4.81 -13.60
N VAL A 335 0.33 4.87 -12.93
CA VAL A 335 -0.14 6.07 -12.22
C VAL A 335 -0.67 5.68 -10.85
N ARG A 336 -0.30 6.46 -9.83
CA ARG A 336 -0.88 6.35 -8.51
C ARG A 336 -2.28 6.98 -8.49
N GLN A 337 -3.30 6.14 -8.40
CA GLN A 337 -4.64 6.54 -7.96
C GLN A 337 -4.86 6.02 -6.53
N VAL A 338 -6.08 5.59 -6.20
CA VAL A 338 -6.35 4.83 -4.97
C VAL A 338 -5.52 3.54 -4.92
N VAL A 339 -5.37 2.88 -6.07
CA VAL A 339 -4.44 1.79 -6.32
C VAL A 339 -3.61 2.11 -7.57
N LEU A 340 -2.49 1.42 -7.75
CA LEU A 340 -1.67 1.52 -8.95
C LEU A 340 -2.48 1.05 -10.16
N LYS A 341 -2.69 1.93 -11.14
CA LYS A 341 -3.34 1.58 -12.41
C LYS A 341 -2.47 2.09 -13.56
N SER A 342 -2.86 1.76 -14.78
CA SER A 342 -2.28 2.38 -15.98
C SER A 342 -3.18 3.52 -16.45
N LYS A 343 -2.61 4.71 -16.67
CA LYS A 343 -3.35 5.90 -17.14
C LYS A 343 -4.06 5.66 -18.48
N ASN A 344 -3.43 4.91 -19.37
CA ASN A 344 -3.93 4.57 -20.70
C ASN A 344 -4.51 3.14 -20.79
N GLY A 345 -4.67 2.46 -19.65
CA GLY A 345 -5.07 1.05 -19.57
C GLY A 345 -3.91 0.09 -19.82
N ILE A 346 -4.18 -1.22 -19.67
CA ILE A 346 -3.25 -2.30 -20.00
C ILE A 346 -3.83 -3.04 -21.20
N HIS A 347 -3.12 -3.01 -22.32
CA HIS A 347 -3.56 -3.62 -23.59
C HIS A 347 -2.66 -4.79 -23.93
N VAL A 348 -3.27 -5.96 -24.12
CA VAL A 348 -2.60 -7.21 -24.49
C VAL A 348 -3.41 -7.90 -25.59
N PHE A 349 -2.72 -8.53 -26.52
CA PHE A 349 -3.32 -9.46 -27.47
C PHE A 349 -3.42 -10.84 -26.83
N ALA A 350 -4.55 -11.51 -27.03
CA ALA A 350 -4.77 -12.88 -26.57
C ALA A 350 -5.03 -13.79 -27.77
N LYS A 351 -4.12 -14.74 -28.00
CA LYS A 351 -4.27 -15.79 -29.02
C LYS A 351 -4.74 -17.07 -28.33
N LYS A 352 -5.88 -17.62 -28.74
CA LYS A 352 -6.35 -18.90 -28.20
C LYS A 352 -5.33 -20.00 -28.51
N VAL A 353 -4.98 -20.79 -27.49
CA VAL A 353 -4.11 -21.95 -27.67
C VAL A 353 -5.00 -23.14 -28.00
N CYS A 354 -4.70 -23.79 -29.12
CA CYS A 354 -5.40 -24.97 -29.62
C CYS A 354 -5.14 -26.19 -28.75
#